data_AF-A0A1H3VZ70-F1
#
_entry.id   AF-A0A1H3VZ70-F1
#
_cell.length_a   1.000
_cell.length_b   1.000
_cell.length_c   1.000
_cell.angle_alpha   90.00
_cell.angle_beta   90.00
_cell.angle_gamma   90.00
#
_symmetry.space_group_name_H-M   'P 1'
#
loop_
_entity.id
_entity.type
_entity.pdbx_description
1 polymer ?
#
loop_
_entity_poly.entity_id
_entity_poly.type
_entity_poly.pdbx_seq_one_letter_code
_entity_poly.pdbx_strand_id
1 'polypeptide(L)'
;MVDNSGLIGNNYGLVKNNYSDAVVIANANKVETNQGVIIRNYGTVDKNQSDDYDQGIIYNYGEVTENDGYIGGNHKDVGTNTGLVDENFGNVATNNGDIGSEEFGGNYGVVSTNNGTVYINTGKILENKGKVIDNAFDGIVGNYAGGTIAENNGTVYNLGGKVTKNIGTEYFSVSITGGGNTTHQGGKFATSEDYDGNWLGTTGTTQSSTTIKITPNDGFKIEHFSIPTEYDKYVKAFDNGDGTWTLEVKSGLNIKLSIPDASKPVINVEPEHDNQDDYKADVNVNPVTNQWTMISRANGEAANNNAAVMDPAVTPSLGDGLLSVDLSKYTESLSTPEAMCNFAAAGVQTLGTENIKGTGTIDFKHAFDGMEVGTLNVPVTADVKNGITYRVILNNGDTADVVCSMDGVLSIPVNVSEWAITYIIYSLDMNPSSVMMQQKADITANTTGQNAGLTAMAPMTMSGNAQQQI
;
A
#
# COMPACT_ATOMS: atom_id res chain seq x y z
N MET A 1 -32.36 24.96 39.47
CA MET A 1 -30.96 24.54 39.27
C MET A 1 -30.43 24.17 40.65
N VAL A 2 -29.94 22.95 40.81
CA VAL A 2 -29.45 22.41 42.09
C VAL A 2 -28.11 21.73 41.85
N ASP A 3 -27.15 21.92 42.74
CA ASP A 3 -25.97 21.06 42.85
C ASP A 3 -26.26 19.97 43.89
N ASN A 4 -26.09 18.71 43.52
CA ASN A 4 -26.35 17.56 44.38
C ASN A 4 -25.05 17.00 44.96
N SER A 5 -24.96 16.98 46.28
CA SER A 5 -23.90 16.34 47.08
C SER A 5 -24.50 15.31 48.07
N GLY A 6 -25.66 14.75 47.73
CA GLY A 6 -26.41 13.86 48.61
C GLY A 6 -27.39 12.99 47.81
N LEU A 7 -28.54 12.67 48.41
CA LEU A 7 -29.55 11.81 47.78
C LEU A 7 -30.69 12.63 47.17
N ILE A 8 -30.94 12.42 45.88
CA ILE A 8 -32.17 12.82 45.20
C ILE A 8 -32.96 11.57 44.83
N GLY A 9 -34.22 11.49 45.27
CA GLY A 9 -35.13 10.42 44.85
C GLY A 9 -35.45 10.53 43.35
N ASN A 10 -36.32 11.47 42.99
CA ASN A 10 -36.68 11.70 41.58
C ASN A 10 -36.30 13.13 41.18
N ASN A 11 -35.45 13.27 40.16
CA ASN A 11 -35.16 14.57 39.55
C ASN A 11 -36.14 14.85 38.40
N TYR A 12 -37.05 15.81 38.61
CA TYR A 12 -37.93 16.35 37.56
C TYR A 12 -37.47 17.74 37.07
N GLY A 13 -36.38 18.26 37.62
CA GLY A 13 -35.84 19.58 37.30
C GLY A 13 -34.45 19.51 36.67
N LEU A 14 -33.72 20.62 36.79
CA LEU A 14 -32.33 20.71 36.38
C LEU A 14 -31.40 20.52 37.59
N VAL A 15 -30.61 19.46 37.56
CA VAL A 15 -29.42 19.28 38.40
C VAL A 15 -28.21 19.70 37.58
N LYS A 16 -27.45 20.66 38.09
CA LYS A 16 -26.25 21.13 37.39
C LYS A 16 -25.12 20.12 37.56
N ASN A 17 -24.75 19.85 38.81
CA ASN A 17 -23.73 18.86 39.15
C ASN A 17 -24.31 17.78 40.07
N ASN A 18 -24.06 16.52 39.77
CA ASN A 18 -24.21 15.40 40.69
C ASN A 18 -22.81 14.92 41.08
N TYR A 19 -22.30 15.37 42.24
CA TYR A 19 -20.93 15.10 42.67
C TYR A 19 -20.70 13.62 42.99
N SER A 20 -19.43 13.22 43.11
CA SER A 20 -19.00 11.81 43.22
C SER A 20 -19.68 11.01 44.34
N ASP A 21 -19.97 11.61 45.48
CA ASP A 21 -20.65 10.95 46.61
C ASP A 21 -22.19 11.02 46.54
N ALA A 22 -22.72 11.67 45.51
CA ALA A 22 -24.12 11.97 45.35
C ALA A 22 -24.86 10.91 44.52
N VAL A 23 -26.11 10.67 44.87
CA VAL A 23 -26.96 9.65 44.25
C VAL A 23 -28.26 10.27 43.75
N VAL A 24 -28.61 9.98 42.51
CA VAL A 24 -29.94 10.22 41.93
C VAL A 24 -30.59 8.88 41.64
N ILE A 25 -31.70 8.55 42.30
CA ILE A 25 -32.38 7.27 42.08
C ILE A 25 -33.01 7.24 40.68
N ALA A 26 -33.69 8.32 40.28
CA ALA A 26 -34.24 8.46 38.94
C ALA A 26 -34.10 9.88 38.40
N ASN A 27 -33.43 10.04 37.26
CA ASN A 27 -33.43 11.29 36.51
C ASN A 27 -34.51 11.26 35.44
N ALA A 28 -35.53 12.12 35.54
CA ALA A 28 -36.61 12.23 34.56
C ALA A 28 -36.55 13.53 33.73
N ASN A 29 -35.58 14.41 33.99
CA ASN A 29 -35.39 15.65 33.26
C ASN A 29 -33.90 15.83 32.91
N LYS A 30 -33.14 16.72 33.56
CA LYS A 30 -31.77 17.02 33.12
C LYS A 30 -30.74 17.01 34.25
N VAL A 31 -29.60 16.39 33.98
CA VAL A 31 -28.35 16.50 34.73
C VAL A 31 -27.25 17.02 33.77
N GLU A 32 -26.57 18.13 34.07
CA GLU A 32 -25.51 18.60 33.17
C GLU A 32 -24.21 17.81 33.35
N THR A 33 -23.80 17.54 34.58
CA THR A 33 -22.60 16.75 34.87
C THR A 33 -22.87 15.75 35.97
N ASN A 34 -22.63 14.47 35.67
CA ASN A 34 -22.69 13.38 36.63
C ASN A 34 -21.28 12.86 36.92
N GLN A 35 -20.85 12.97 38.17
CA GLN A 35 -19.64 12.34 38.71
C GLN A 35 -19.97 11.25 39.73
N GLY A 36 -21.19 11.28 40.30
CA GLY A 36 -21.69 10.26 41.22
C GLY A 36 -22.55 9.21 40.52
N VAL A 37 -23.58 8.72 41.22
CA VAL A 37 -24.42 7.62 40.75
C VAL A 37 -25.80 8.09 40.31
N ILE A 38 -26.22 7.67 39.11
CA ILE A 38 -27.61 7.73 38.66
C ILE A 38 -28.09 6.29 38.45
N ILE A 39 -29.05 5.83 39.24
CA ILE A 39 -29.51 4.44 39.13
C ILE A 39 -30.33 4.25 37.84
N ARG A 40 -31.24 5.18 37.53
CA ARG A 40 -32.03 5.15 36.28
C ARG A 40 -32.07 6.53 35.64
N ASN A 41 -31.56 6.64 34.42
CA ASN A 41 -31.72 7.84 33.61
C ASN A 41 -32.85 7.65 32.61
N TYR A 42 -33.92 8.43 32.73
CA TYR A 42 -35.00 8.55 31.74
C TYR A 42 -34.96 9.88 30.97
N GLY A 43 -34.26 10.86 31.52
CA GLY A 43 -34.09 12.18 30.93
C GLY A 43 -32.77 12.31 30.16
N THR A 44 -32.14 13.49 30.24
CA THR A 44 -30.88 13.80 29.59
C THR A 44 -29.76 13.97 30.62
N VAL A 45 -28.58 13.44 30.29
CA VAL A 45 -27.32 13.72 30.98
C VAL A 45 -26.35 14.30 29.94
N ASP A 46 -25.85 15.52 30.14
CA ASP A 46 -24.92 16.09 29.15
C ASP A 46 -23.55 15.38 29.25
N LYS A 47 -23.01 15.23 30.47
CA LYS A 47 -21.72 14.57 30.69
C LYS A 47 -21.80 13.56 31.84
N ASN A 48 -21.41 12.32 31.58
CA ASN A 48 -21.19 11.30 32.60
C ASN A 48 -19.68 11.06 32.75
N GLN A 49 -19.12 11.42 33.91
CA GLN A 49 -17.68 11.51 34.18
C GLN A 49 -17.34 10.90 35.54
N SER A 50 -17.86 9.71 35.82
CA SER A 50 -17.43 8.98 37.00
C SER A 50 -16.05 8.35 36.75
N ASP A 51 -15.15 8.53 37.70
CA ASP A 51 -13.81 7.93 37.70
C ASP A 51 -13.79 6.50 38.28
N ASP A 52 -14.90 6.04 38.85
CA ASP A 52 -15.02 4.71 39.46
C ASP A 52 -15.92 3.82 38.60
N TYR A 53 -15.48 2.58 38.38
CA TYR A 53 -16.08 1.60 37.47
C TYR A 53 -17.50 1.21 37.88
N ASP A 54 -17.84 1.34 39.17
CA ASP A 54 -19.17 1.04 39.72
C ASP A 54 -20.02 2.30 39.95
N GLN A 55 -19.51 3.48 39.57
CA GLN A 55 -20.20 4.76 39.72
C GLN A 55 -20.44 5.37 38.34
N GLY A 56 -21.52 6.12 38.17
CA GLY A 56 -21.98 6.57 36.85
C GLY A 56 -23.46 6.27 36.67
N ILE A 57 -23.87 5.83 35.49
CA ILE A 57 -25.27 5.52 35.19
C ILE A 57 -25.47 4.00 35.17
N ILE A 58 -26.27 3.47 36.09
CA ILE A 58 -26.49 2.00 36.11
C ILE A 58 -27.38 1.57 34.94
N TYR A 59 -28.50 2.26 34.70
CA TYR A 59 -29.38 2.02 33.56
C TYR A 59 -29.73 3.32 32.84
N ASN A 60 -29.37 3.42 31.57
CA ASN A 60 -29.73 4.53 30.70
C ASN A 60 -30.91 4.19 29.79
N TYR A 61 -32.08 4.74 30.09
CA TYR A 61 -33.27 4.75 29.23
C TYR A 61 -33.48 6.11 28.54
N GLY A 62 -32.57 7.06 28.78
CA GLY A 62 -32.62 8.43 28.31
C GLY A 62 -31.45 8.76 27.38
N GLU A 63 -31.15 10.04 27.24
CA GLU A 63 -30.05 10.51 26.40
C GLU A 63 -28.82 10.84 27.24
N VAL A 64 -27.64 10.41 26.78
CA VAL A 64 -26.35 10.83 27.32
C VAL A 64 -25.54 11.44 26.19
N THR A 65 -25.10 12.69 26.32
CA THR A 65 -24.35 13.34 25.21
C THR A 65 -22.91 12.85 25.17
N GLU A 66 -22.22 12.86 26.32
CA GLU A 66 -20.84 12.39 26.48
C GLU A 66 -20.74 11.42 27.66
N ASN A 67 -20.15 10.24 27.43
CA ASN A 67 -19.83 9.28 28.47
C ASN A 67 -18.32 9.08 28.57
N ASP A 68 -17.69 9.72 29.55
CA ASP A 68 -16.30 9.49 29.95
C ASP A 68 -16.20 8.47 31.10
N GLY A 69 -17.30 8.18 31.80
CA GLY A 69 -17.37 7.25 32.92
C GLY A 69 -18.02 5.90 32.57
N TYR A 70 -18.76 5.33 33.52
CA TYR A 70 -19.43 4.05 33.38
C TYR A 70 -20.93 4.19 33.07
N ILE A 71 -21.40 3.36 32.13
CA ILE A 71 -22.81 3.02 31.94
C ILE A 71 -22.96 1.50 32.01
N GLY A 72 -23.79 1.00 32.93
CA GLY A 72 -24.07 -0.43 33.03
C GLY A 72 -24.87 -0.94 31.84
N GLY A 73 -26.14 -0.55 31.75
CA GLY A 73 -27.02 -0.89 30.64
C GLY A 73 -27.46 0.35 29.85
N ASN A 74 -27.03 0.50 28.60
CA ASN A 74 -27.56 1.50 27.69
C ASN A 74 -28.73 0.94 26.88
N HIS A 75 -29.93 1.49 27.07
CA HIS A 75 -31.15 1.10 26.33
C HIS A 75 -31.64 2.18 25.36
N LYS A 76 -30.98 3.34 25.30
CA LYS A 76 -31.33 4.43 24.40
C LYS A 76 -30.05 5.06 23.82
N ASP A 77 -29.93 6.38 23.80
CA ASP A 77 -28.91 7.04 22.97
C ASP A 77 -27.74 7.55 23.82
N VAL A 78 -26.52 7.19 23.39
CA VAL A 78 -25.26 7.80 23.83
C VAL A 78 -24.61 8.46 22.62
N GLY A 79 -24.26 9.74 22.74
CA GLY A 79 -23.57 10.47 21.68
C GLY A 79 -22.14 9.96 21.49
N THR A 80 -21.23 10.39 22.36
CA THR A 80 -19.84 9.93 22.36
C THR A 80 -19.56 9.10 23.61
N ASN A 81 -19.03 7.89 23.42
CA ASN A 81 -18.48 7.07 24.48
C ASN A 81 -16.94 7.09 24.45
N THR A 82 -16.32 7.48 25.54
CA THR A 82 -14.87 7.49 25.81
C THR A 82 -14.54 6.66 27.04
N GLY A 83 -15.52 6.42 27.92
CA GLY A 83 -15.45 5.48 29.03
C GLY A 83 -15.95 4.08 28.66
N LEU A 84 -16.65 3.44 29.59
CA LEU A 84 -17.20 2.09 29.44
C LEU A 84 -18.73 2.11 29.34
N VAL A 85 -19.26 1.38 28.36
CA VAL A 85 -20.65 0.90 28.35
C VAL A 85 -20.63 -0.62 28.45
N ASP A 86 -21.08 -1.20 29.55
CA ASP A 86 -20.98 -2.65 29.77
C ASP A 86 -21.92 -3.41 28.80
N GLU A 87 -23.22 -3.10 28.80
CA GLU A 87 -24.20 -3.64 27.86
C GLU A 87 -24.83 -2.52 27.03
N ASN A 88 -24.64 -2.55 25.71
CA ASN A 88 -25.32 -1.64 24.80
C ASN A 88 -26.50 -2.32 24.10
N PHE A 89 -27.72 -2.05 24.54
CA PHE A 89 -28.98 -2.41 23.86
C PHE A 89 -29.53 -1.28 22.98
N GLY A 90 -29.06 -0.05 23.18
CA GLY A 90 -29.49 1.14 22.46
C GLY A 90 -28.53 1.54 21.34
N ASN A 91 -28.40 2.85 21.11
CA ASN A 91 -27.52 3.43 20.11
C ASN A 91 -26.32 4.11 20.76
N VAL A 92 -25.14 3.90 20.20
CA VAL A 92 -23.93 4.71 20.45
C VAL A 92 -23.51 5.34 19.12
N ALA A 93 -23.48 6.67 19.05
CA ALA A 93 -23.12 7.33 17.80
C ALA A 93 -21.61 7.20 17.52
N THR A 94 -20.75 7.44 18.51
CA THR A 94 -19.30 7.24 18.39
C THR A 94 -18.75 6.56 19.62
N ASN A 95 -18.10 5.41 19.43
CA ASN A 95 -17.37 4.71 20.48
C ASN A 95 -15.86 4.90 20.30
N ASN A 96 -15.24 5.60 21.24
CA ASN A 96 -13.79 5.74 21.39
C ASN A 96 -13.25 4.98 22.62
N GLY A 97 -14.12 4.62 23.56
CA GLY A 97 -13.81 3.78 24.72
C GLY A 97 -14.18 2.32 24.49
N ASP A 98 -14.68 1.66 25.53
CA ASP A 98 -15.00 0.24 25.49
C ASP A 98 -16.51 -0.01 25.56
N ILE A 99 -16.95 -1.04 24.82
CA ILE A 99 -18.28 -1.63 24.96
C ILE A 99 -18.13 -3.10 25.35
N GLY A 100 -18.62 -3.44 26.54
CA GLY A 100 -18.41 -4.71 27.21
C GLY A 100 -16.99 -4.88 27.76
N SER A 101 -16.71 -6.10 28.20
CA SER A 101 -15.41 -6.56 28.72
C SER A 101 -15.13 -8.00 28.28
N GLU A 102 -13.98 -8.56 28.67
CA GLU A 102 -13.67 -9.97 28.37
C GLU A 102 -14.60 -10.96 29.09
N GLU A 103 -15.13 -10.59 30.26
CA GLU A 103 -15.93 -11.50 31.08
C GLU A 103 -17.43 -11.33 30.87
N PHE A 104 -17.89 -10.09 30.66
CA PHE A 104 -19.31 -9.73 30.59
C PHE A 104 -19.56 -8.56 29.62
N GLY A 105 -20.81 -8.42 29.20
CA GLY A 105 -21.26 -7.28 28.40
C GLY A 105 -20.98 -7.39 26.91
N GLY A 106 -21.42 -6.38 26.15
CA GLY A 106 -21.25 -6.32 24.70
C GLY A 106 -22.26 -5.41 24.00
N ASN A 107 -22.13 -5.35 22.68
CA ASN A 107 -23.06 -4.63 21.82
C ASN A 107 -24.18 -5.55 21.33
N TYR A 108 -25.41 -5.24 21.75
CA TYR A 108 -26.66 -5.84 21.28
C TYR A 108 -27.50 -4.88 20.43
N GLY A 109 -27.21 -3.58 20.53
CA GLY A 109 -27.86 -2.50 19.78
C GLY A 109 -27.04 -2.06 18.56
N VAL A 110 -26.94 -0.74 18.36
CA VAL A 110 -26.24 -0.15 17.20
C VAL A 110 -25.09 0.74 17.66
N VAL A 111 -23.93 0.56 17.04
CA VAL A 111 -22.81 1.50 17.10
C VAL A 111 -22.59 2.09 15.71
N SER A 112 -22.70 3.41 15.57
CA SER A 112 -22.52 4.03 14.24
C SER A 112 -21.05 4.06 13.83
N THR A 113 -20.17 4.55 14.70
CA THR A 113 -18.72 4.52 14.48
C THR A 113 -18.01 3.94 15.70
N ASN A 114 -17.21 2.90 15.50
CA ASN A 114 -16.34 2.32 16.51
C ASN A 114 -14.87 2.63 16.19
N ASN A 115 -14.23 3.44 17.02
CA ASN A 115 -12.79 3.67 17.05
C ASN A 115 -12.11 2.99 18.26
N GLY A 116 -12.87 2.66 19.31
CA GLY A 116 -12.41 1.95 20.49
C GLY A 116 -12.55 0.43 20.39
N THR A 117 -12.88 -0.22 21.50
CA THR A 117 -13.05 -1.68 21.58
C THR A 117 -14.51 -2.07 21.75
N VAL A 118 -14.95 -3.08 21.02
CA VAL A 118 -16.18 -3.82 21.32
C VAL A 118 -15.78 -5.27 21.58
N TYR A 119 -16.07 -5.78 22.76
CA TYR A 119 -15.66 -7.14 23.13
C TYR A 119 -16.51 -8.18 22.42
N ILE A 120 -17.84 -8.11 22.57
CA ILE A 120 -18.77 -9.00 21.88
C ILE A 120 -19.75 -8.15 21.08
N ASN A 121 -19.88 -8.42 19.78
CA ASN A 121 -20.90 -7.81 18.95
C ASN A 121 -21.95 -8.85 18.53
N THR A 122 -23.17 -8.72 19.06
CA THR A 122 -24.37 -9.44 18.59
C THR A 122 -25.32 -8.48 17.84
N GLY A 123 -25.15 -7.17 18.01
CA GLY A 123 -25.88 -6.14 17.30
C GLY A 123 -25.20 -5.69 16.00
N LYS A 124 -25.30 -4.39 15.70
CA LYS A 124 -24.77 -3.81 14.47
C LYS A 124 -23.69 -2.76 14.75
N ILE A 125 -22.58 -2.83 14.03
CA ILE A 125 -21.57 -1.77 13.96
C ILE A 125 -21.50 -1.30 12.50
N LEU A 126 -21.83 -0.04 12.24
CA LEU A 126 -21.87 0.48 10.86
C LEU A 126 -20.46 0.75 10.33
N GLU A 127 -19.63 1.45 11.10
CA GLU A 127 -18.24 1.72 10.76
C GLU A 127 -17.29 1.29 11.88
N ASN A 128 -16.60 0.17 11.69
CA ASN A 128 -15.50 -0.25 12.56
C ASN A 128 -14.16 0.24 12.00
N LYS A 129 -13.52 1.15 12.75
CA LYS A 129 -12.13 1.63 12.58
C LYS A 129 -11.24 1.25 13.77
N GLY A 130 -11.86 0.78 14.86
CA GLY A 130 -11.20 0.28 16.07
C GLY A 130 -11.10 -1.25 16.08
N LYS A 131 -11.44 -1.85 17.21
CA LYS A 131 -11.30 -3.29 17.46
C LYS A 131 -12.64 -3.92 17.83
N VAL A 132 -12.94 -5.06 17.21
CA VAL A 132 -13.98 -6.00 17.65
C VAL A 132 -13.30 -7.32 18.01
N ILE A 133 -13.51 -7.82 19.22
CA ILE A 133 -12.88 -9.09 19.64
C ILE A 133 -13.65 -10.27 19.03
N ASP A 134 -14.95 -10.37 19.31
CA ASP A 134 -15.82 -11.41 18.76
C ASP A 134 -17.05 -10.78 18.10
N ASN A 135 -17.18 -10.96 16.79
CA ASN A 135 -18.43 -10.72 16.08
C ASN A 135 -19.26 -11.99 16.11
N ALA A 136 -20.19 -12.08 17.07
CA ALA A 136 -21.05 -13.24 17.28
C ALA A 136 -21.96 -13.51 16.08
N PHE A 137 -22.64 -14.67 16.08
CA PHE A 137 -23.39 -15.18 14.93
C PHE A 137 -24.42 -14.20 14.34
N ASP A 138 -25.15 -13.47 15.18
CA ASP A 138 -26.14 -12.48 14.73
C ASP A 138 -25.53 -11.08 14.47
N GLY A 139 -24.24 -10.92 14.79
CA GLY A 139 -23.52 -9.65 14.71
C GLY A 139 -23.22 -9.24 13.27
N ILE A 140 -23.45 -7.96 12.97
CA ILE A 140 -23.15 -7.35 11.67
C ILE A 140 -22.15 -6.22 11.84
N VAL A 141 -21.04 -6.26 11.10
CA VAL A 141 -19.99 -5.22 11.16
C VAL A 141 -19.58 -4.74 9.77
N GLY A 142 -19.65 -3.43 9.52
CA GLY A 142 -18.91 -2.80 8.42
C GLY A 142 -17.47 -2.52 8.85
N ASN A 143 -16.50 -3.26 8.32
CA ASN A 143 -15.10 -3.20 8.78
C ASN A 143 -14.23 -2.38 7.83
N TYR A 144 -13.90 -1.15 8.22
CA TYR A 144 -13.17 -0.20 7.37
C TYR A 144 -11.67 -0.29 7.60
N ALA A 145 -10.89 0.39 6.75
CA ALA A 145 -9.46 0.55 6.93
C ALA A 145 -9.11 1.04 8.35
N GLY A 146 -8.12 0.38 8.98
CA GLY A 146 -7.75 0.56 10.38
C GLY A 146 -8.53 -0.34 11.35
N GLY A 147 -9.75 -0.74 10.98
CA GLY A 147 -10.59 -1.64 11.75
C GLY A 147 -10.04 -3.07 11.81
N THR A 148 -10.16 -3.69 12.97
CA THR A 148 -9.76 -5.07 13.22
C THR A 148 -10.90 -5.88 13.85
N ILE A 149 -11.04 -7.12 13.40
CA ILE A 149 -11.94 -8.12 13.97
C ILE A 149 -11.10 -9.36 14.27
N ALA A 150 -11.02 -9.78 15.53
CA ALA A 150 -10.21 -10.94 15.89
C ALA A 150 -10.90 -12.24 15.45
N GLU A 151 -12.17 -12.41 15.82
CA GLU A 151 -13.00 -13.55 15.42
C GLU A 151 -14.33 -13.09 14.81
N ASN A 152 -14.66 -13.64 13.63
CA ASN A 152 -15.95 -13.43 12.99
C ASN A 152 -16.74 -14.74 12.92
N ASN A 153 -17.86 -14.78 13.63
CA ASN A 153 -18.88 -15.81 13.57
C ASN A 153 -20.16 -15.32 12.87
N GLY A 154 -20.38 -14.00 12.79
CA GLY A 154 -21.51 -13.37 12.12
C GLY A 154 -21.21 -12.90 10.70
N THR A 155 -21.68 -11.69 10.37
CA THR A 155 -21.52 -11.07 9.04
C THR A 155 -20.61 -9.86 9.11
N VAL A 156 -19.58 -9.85 8.26
CA VAL A 156 -18.67 -8.72 8.11
C VAL A 156 -18.71 -8.22 6.68
N TYR A 157 -18.87 -6.92 6.51
CA TYR A 157 -18.66 -6.21 5.25
C TYR A 157 -17.29 -5.57 5.29
N ASN A 158 -16.28 -6.27 4.78
CA ASN A 158 -14.91 -5.81 4.82
C ASN A 158 -14.66 -4.78 3.71
N LEU A 159 -14.34 -3.57 4.14
CA LEU A 159 -14.13 -2.35 3.37
C LEU A 159 -12.67 -1.86 3.49
N GLY A 160 -11.74 -2.78 3.73
CA GLY A 160 -10.31 -2.50 3.90
C GLY A 160 -9.79 -2.76 5.31
N GLY A 161 -10.65 -3.23 6.23
CA GLY A 161 -10.24 -3.68 7.55
C GLY A 161 -9.61 -5.08 7.53
N LYS A 162 -9.21 -5.54 8.72
CA LYS A 162 -8.62 -6.87 8.92
C LYS A 162 -9.56 -7.78 9.70
N VAL A 163 -9.79 -8.99 9.21
CA VAL A 163 -10.43 -10.09 9.95
C VAL A 163 -9.38 -11.19 10.16
N THR A 164 -9.12 -11.59 11.39
CA THR A 164 -8.05 -12.55 11.70
C THR A 164 -8.50 -14.00 11.57
N LYS A 165 -9.69 -14.32 12.10
CA LYS A 165 -10.31 -15.64 12.03
C LYS A 165 -11.75 -15.48 11.54
N ASN A 166 -12.06 -16.06 10.39
CA ASN A 166 -13.40 -16.02 9.80
C ASN A 166 -14.04 -17.42 9.79
N ILE A 167 -15.07 -17.60 10.61
CA ILE A 167 -15.96 -18.78 10.60
C ILE A 167 -17.29 -18.42 9.95
N GLY A 168 -17.77 -17.19 10.19
CA GLY A 168 -18.99 -16.62 9.62
C GLY A 168 -18.83 -16.22 8.15
N THR A 169 -19.57 -15.19 7.76
CA THR A 169 -19.53 -14.63 6.40
C THR A 169 -18.76 -13.32 6.39
N GLU A 170 -17.79 -13.21 5.48
CA GLU A 170 -17.06 -11.99 5.22
C GLU A 170 -17.22 -11.59 3.76
N TYR A 171 -17.78 -10.42 3.51
CA TYR A 171 -17.92 -9.81 2.20
C TYR A 171 -16.75 -8.89 1.90
N PHE A 172 -16.33 -8.83 0.64
CA PHE A 172 -15.19 -8.05 0.18
C PHE A 172 -15.63 -7.02 -0.86
N SER A 173 -15.08 -5.82 -0.74
CA SER A 173 -15.28 -4.76 -1.72
C SER A 173 -14.49 -5.03 -3.00
N VAL A 174 -15.14 -4.86 -4.15
CA VAL A 174 -14.49 -4.93 -5.46
C VAL A 174 -14.83 -3.66 -6.22
N SER A 175 -13.81 -2.91 -6.62
CA SER A 175 -13.94 -1.68 -7.39
C SER A 175 -13.16 -1.81 -8.68
N ILE A 176 -13.83 -1.65 -9.81
CA ILE A 176 -13.20 -1.66 -11.13
C ILE A 176 -13.41 -0.31 -11.81
N THR A 177 -12.31 0.34 -12.14
CA THR A 177 -12.33 1.61 -12.89
C THR A 177 -12.11 1.31 -14.37
N GLY A 178 -13.01 1.77 -15.23
CA GLY A 178 -12.88 1.59 -16.67
C GLY A 178 -11.75 2.45 -17.26
N GLY A 179 -10.98 1.87 -18.17
CA GLY A 179 -10.01 2.60 -18.99
C GLY A 179 -10.70 3.36 -20.11
N GLY A 180 -10.03 4.37 -20.65
CA GLY A 180 -10.46 5.10 -21.83
C GLY A 180 -10.77 4.16 -22.99
N ASN A 181 -11.83 4.47 -23.73
CA ASN A 181 -12.32 3.66 -24.86
C ASN A 181 -12.71 2.21 -24.51
N THR A 182 -13.16 1.98 -23.28
CA THR A 182 -13.70 0.68 -22.84
C THR A 182 -15.06 0.82 -22.18
N THR A 183 -15.83 -0.26 -22.20
CA THR A 183 -17.03 -0.47 -21.39
C THR A 183 -16.90 -1.79 -20.65
N HIS A 184 -17.64 -1.98 -19.55
CA HIS A 184 -17.69 -3.26 -18.86
C HIS A 184 -19.12 -3.65 -18.46
N GLN A 185 -19.39 -4.95 -18.46
CA GLN A 185 -20.66 -5.56 -18.08
C GLN A 185 -20.42 -6.59 -16.97
N GLY A 186 -21.28 -6.59 -15.95
CA GLY A 186 -21.08 -7.37 -14.73
C GLY A 186 -20.26 -6.59 -13.70
N GLY A 187 -20.10 -7.16 -12.51
CA GLY A 187 -19.29 -6.54 -11.46
C GLY A 187 -19.84 -5.21 -10.92
N LYS A 188 -21.17 -5.05 -10.90
CA LYS A 188 -21.78 -3.98 -10.09
C LYS A 188 -21.77 -4.44 -8.65
N PHE A 189 -20.70 -4.08 -7.95
CA PHE A 189 -20.53 -4.43 -6.55
C PHE A 189 -21.16 -3.37 -5.66
N ALA A 190 -21.63 -3.82 -4.51
CA ALA A 190 -22.12 -2.95 -3.46
C ALA A 190 -21.03 -1.97 -3.01
N THR A 191 -21.45 -0.76 -2.67
CA THR A 191 -20.62 0.24 -2.00
C THR A 191 -20.80 0.14 -0.49
N SER A 192 -19.99 0.86 0.27
CA SER A 192 -20.01 0.91 1.74
C SER A 192 -21.37 1.19 2.40
N GLU A 193 -22.32 1.74 1.64
CA GLU A 193 -23.67 2.10 2.10
C GLU A 193 -24.75 1.06 1.73
N ASP A 194 -24.42 0.06 0.91
CA ASP A 194 -25.38 -0.91 0.36
C ASP A 194 -25.11 -2.32 0.91
N TYR A 195 -25.42 -2.51 2.20
CA TYR A 195 -25.28 -3.81 2.87
C TYR A 195 -26.11 -4.93 2.22
N ASP A 196 -27.14 -4.58 1.43
CA ASP A 196 -28.00 -5.52 0.71
C ASP A 196 -27.61 -5.67 -0.78
N GLY A 197 -26.51 -5.05 -1.20
CA GLY A 197 -26.06 -5.07 -2.58
C GLY A 197 -25.36 -6.37 -2.98
N ASN A 198 -24.85 -6.42 -4.22
CA ASN A 198 -24.12 -7.58 -4.72
C ASN A 198 -22.70 -7.58 -4.16
N TRP A 199 -22.46 -8.42 -3.15
CA TRP A 199 -21.14 -8.64 -2.57
C TRP A 199 -20.55 -9.98 -2.99
N LEU A 200 -19.22 -10.04 -3.07
CA LEU A 200 -18.50 -11.31 -3.08
C LEU A 200 -18.10 -11.65 -1.64
N GLY A 201 -18.61 -12.75 -1.12
CA GLY A 201 -18.32 -13.21 0.25
C GLY A 201 -17.60 -14.55 0.33
N THR A 202 -16.92 -14.74 1.44
CA THR A 202 -16.44 -16.05 1.93
C THR A 202 -17.27 -16.48 3.13
N THR A 203 -17.69 -17.74 3.16
CA THR A 203 -18.32 -18.35 4.34
C THR A 203 -17.49 -19.56 4.73
N GLY A 204 -16.79 -19.47 5.87
CA GLY A 204 -15.73 -20.42 6.22
C GLY A 204 -14.69 -20.54 5.11
N THR A 205 -14.59 -21.71 4.47
CA THR A 205 -13.64 -21.97 3.37
C THR A 205 -14.23 -21.78 1.97
N THR A 206 -15.54 -21.53 1.86
CA THR A 206 -16.23 -21.41 0.56
C THR A 206 -16.11 -19.99 0.04
N GLN A 207 -15.66 -19.82 -1.20
CA GLN A 207 -15.54 -18.53 -1.87
C GLN A 207 -16.63 -18.38 -2.93
N SER A 208 -17.18 -17.17 -3.05
CA SER A 208 -18.02 -16.78 -4.18
C SER A 208 -17.16 -16.20 -5.31
N SER A 209 -17.71 -16.19 -6.53
CA SER A 209 -17.06 -15.61 -7.69
C SER A 209 -18.06 -14.93 -8.63
N THR A 210 -17.56 -14.05 -9.48
CA THR A 210 -18.30 -13.43 -10.57
C THR A 210 -17.40 -13.26 -11.79
N THR A 211 -18.03 -13.07 -12.95
CA THR A 211 -17.34 -12.68 -14.18
C THR A 211 -17.68 -11.24 -14.57
N ILE A 212 -16.72 -10.57 -15.21
CA ILE A 212 -16.85 -9.20 -15.70
C ILE A 212 -16.31 -9.17 -17.12
N LYS A 213 -17.16 -8.77 -18.07
CA LYS A 213 -16.77 -8.67 -19.48
C LYS A 213 -16.35 -7.24 -19.79
N ILE A 214 -15.17 -7.06 -20.36
CA ILE A 214 -14.60 -5.77 -20.78
C ILE A 214 -14.64 -5.73 -22.30
N THR A 215 -15.22 -4.67 -22.84
CA THR A 215 -15.41 -4.48 -24.28
C THR A 215 -14.80 -3.14 -24.69
N PRO A 216 -13.68 -3.14 -25.45
CA PRO A 216 -13.19 -1.94 -26.11
C PRO A 216 -14.22 -1.35 -27.08
N ASN A 217 -14.18 -0.03 -27.28
CA ASN A 217 -14.96 0.64 -28.29
C ASN A 217 -14.51 0.23 -29.70
N ASP A 218 -15.41 0.34 -30.69
CA ASP A 218 -15.13 -0.01 -32.08
C ASP A 218 -13.83 0.60 -32.60
N GLY A 219 -12.95 -0.24 -33.14
CA GLY A 219 -11.64 0.15 -33.68
C GLY A 219 -10.53 0.32 -32.63
N PHE A 220 -10.79 0.00 -31.36
CA PHE A 220 -9.80 -0.04 -30.29
C PHE A 220 -9.57 -1.48 -29.80
N LYS A 221 -8.41 -1.72 -29.21
CA LYS A 221 -8.06 -2.97 -28.52
C LYS A 221 -7.25 -2.71 -27.26
N ILE A 222 -7.36 -3.64 -26.31
CA ILE A 222 -6.45 -3.72 -25.17
C ILE A 222 -5.37 -4.73 -25.56
N GLU A 223 -4.15 -4.26 -25.83
CA GLU A 223 -3.02 -5.10 -26.26
C GLU A 223 -2.54 -6.02 -25.15
N HIS A 224 -2.52 -5.50 -23.92
CA HIS A 224 -2.06 -6.22 -22.76
C HIS A 224 -2.86 -5.78 -21.54
N PHE A 225 -3.28 -6.77 -20.75
CA PHE A 225 -3.90 -6.54 -19.46
C PHE A 225 -3.25 -7.44 -18.42
N SER A 226 -2.41 -6.85 -17.57
CA SER A 226 -1.81 -7.52 -16.43
C SER A 226 -2.67 -7.30 -15.18
N ILE A 227 -2.82 -8.37 -14.40
CA ILE A 227 -3.39 -8.31 -13.06
C ILE A 227 -2.24 -8.05 -12.09
N PRO A 228 -2.32 -7.03 -11.21
CA PRO A 228 -1.35 -6.81 -10.15
C PRO A 228 -1.11 -8.08 -9.35
N THR A 229 0.14 -8.35 -8.95
CA THR A 229 0.52 -9.60 -8.30
C THR A 229 -0.22 -9.82 -6.99
N GLU A 230 -0.62 -8.76 -6.27
CA GLU A 230 -1.44 -8.88 -5.06
C GLU A 230 -2.83 -9.49 -5.30
N TYR A 231 -3.30 -9.50 -6.54
CA TYR A 231 -4.63 -9.98 -6.93
C TYR A 231 -4.61 -11.29 -7.71
N ASP A 232 -3.45 -11.86 -8.05
CA ASP A 232 -3.29 -13.02 -8.93
C ASP A 232 -4.10 -14.26 -8.51
N LYS A 233 -4.26 -14.44 -7.20
CA LYS A 233 -5.01 -15.53 -6.58
C LYS A 233 -6.53 -15.34 -6.70
N TYR A 234 -6.99 -14.09 -6.76
CA TYR A 234 -8.39 -13.71 -6.68
C TYR A 234 -8.96 -13.23 -8.01
N VAL A 235 -8.12 -12.77 -8.93
CA VAL A 235 -8.51 -12.22 -10.23
C VAL A 235 -7.74 -12.92 -11.34
N LYS A 236 -8.46 -13.41 -12.34
CA LYS A 236 -7.89 -13.93 -13.58
C LYS A 236 -8.44 -13.16 -14.77
N ALA A 237 -7.58 -12.82 -15.71
CA ALA A 237 -7.95 -12.18 -16.96
C ALA A 237 -7.78 -13.17 -18.13
N PHE A 238 -8.77 -13.21 -19.01
CA PHE A 238 -8.77 -14.04 -20.21
C PHE A 238 -9.01 -13.16 -21.44
N ASP A 239 -8.11 -13.24 -22.42
CA ASP A 239 -8.36 -12.71 -23.77
C ASP A 239 -9.30 -13.66 -24.51
N ASN A 240 -10.43 -13.14 -24.98
CA ASN A 240 -11.43 -13.93 -25.68
C ASN A 240 -11.09 -14.12 -27.18
N GLY A 241 -10.05 -13.46 -27.69
CA GLY A 241 -9.61 -13.50 -29.09
C GLY A 241 -10.44 -12.64 -30.05
N ASP A 242 -11.51 -12.00 -29.56
CA ASP A 242 -12.37 -11.06 -30.30
C ASP A 242 -12.09 -9.58 -29.93
N GLY A 243 -11.00 -9.33 -29.20
CA GLY A 243 -10.64 -8.03 -28.65
C GLY A 243 -11.31 -7.70 -27.30
N THR A 244 -12.25 -8.52 -26.84
CA THR A 244 -12.84 -8.41 -25.49
C THR A 244 -12.07 -9.23 -24.47
N TRP A 245 -12.16 -8.82 -23.21
CA TRP A 245 -11.52 -9.50 -22.08
C TRP A 245 -12.56 -9.96 -21.07
N THR A 246 -12.32 -11.10 -20.45
CA THR A 246 -13.14 -11.61 -19.33
C THR A 246 -12.30 -11.62 -18.07
N LEU A 247 -12.81 -10.99 -17.01
CA LEU A 247 -12.26 -11.11 -15.66
C LEU A 247 -13.07 -12.12 -14.87
N GLU A 248 -12.42 -13.12 -14.28
CA GLU A 248 -13.00 -13.95 -13.20
C GLU A 248 -12.50 -13.40 -11.87
N VAL A 249 -13.41 -12.94 -11.02
CA VAL A 249 -13.12 -12.34 -9.72
C VAL A 249 -13.68 -13.21 -8.61
N LYS A 250 -12.86 -13.52 -7.60
CA LYS A 250 -13.21 -14.34 -6.43
C LYS A 250 -13.14 -13.53 -5.16
N SER A 251 -14.02 -13.83 -4.20
CA SER A 251 -13.97 -13.29 -2.84
C SER A 251 -12.68 -13.70 -2.12
N GLY A 252 -12.30 -12.95 -1.08
CA GLY A 252 -11.17 -13.26 -0.20
C GLY A 252 -10.15 -12.12 -0.07
N LEU A 253 -10.30 -11.07 -0.88
CA LEU A 253 -9.52 -9.85 -0.79
C LEU A 253 -10.31 -8.66 -1.31
N ASN A 254 -10.09 -7.48 -0.71
CA ASN A 254 -10.59 -6.23 -1.25
C ASN A 254 -9.81 -5.87 -2.52
N ILE A 255 -10.51 -5.70 -3.64
CA ILE A 255 -9.88 -5.54 -4.96
C ILE A 255 -10.17 -4.15 -5.50
N LYS A 256 -9.11 -3.43 -5.90
CA LYS A 256 -9.23 -2.18 -6.65
C LYS A 256 -8.43 -2.30 -7.94
N LEU A 257 -9.14 -2.54 -9.04
CA LEU A 257 -8.53 -2.75 -10.35
C LEU A 257 -8.81 -1.58 -11.28
N SER A 258 -7.80 -1.16 -12.05
CA SER A 258 -7.97 -0.20 -13.14
C SER A 258 -7.78 -0.94 -14.46
N ILE A 259 -8.79 -0.86 -15.33
CA ILE A 259 -8.71 -1.41 -16.69
C ILE A 259 -7.82 -0.46 -17.52
N PRO A 260 -6.85 -0.97 -18.29
CA PRO A 260 -6.03 -0.13 -19.16
C PRO A 260 -6.85 0.52 -20.28
N ASP A 261 -6.39 1.67 -20.76
CA ASP A 261 -6.97 2.33 -21.92
C ASP A 261 -6.86 1.43 -23.16
N ALA A 262 -7.94 1.32 -23.91
CA ALA A 262 -7.89 0.70 -25.22
C ALA A 262 -7.29 1.67 -26.24
N SER A 263 -6.42 1.17 -27.11
CA SER A 263 -5.70 1.95 -28.12
C SER A 263 -6.05 1.48 -29.53
N LYS A 264 -5.88 2.36 -30.53
CA LYS A 264 -6.04 1.96 -31.92
C LYS A 264 -4.84 1.10 -32.35
N PRO A 265 -5.05 0.01 -33.11
CA PRO A 265 -3.95 -0.74 -33.69
C PRO A 265 -3.04 0.20 -34.50
N VAL A 266 -1.73 0.15 -34.25
CA VAL A 266 -0.77 0.83 -35.13
C VAL A 266 -0.74 0.05 -36.43
N ILE A 267 -1.31 0.63 -37.49
CA ILE A 267 -1.17 0.08 -38.84
C ILE A 267 0.26 0.44 -39.27
N ASN A 268 1.20 -0.48 -39.09
CA ASN A 268 2.48 -0.39 -39.79
C ASN A 268 2.20 -0.60 -41.27
N VAL A 269 1.99 0.51 -41.98
CA VAL A 269 2.03 0.50 -43.43
C VAL A 269 3.49 0.27 -43.79
N GLU A 270 3.84 -1.00 -44.02
CA GLU A 270 5.11 -1.35 -44.63
C GLU A 270 5.17 -0.57 -45.95
N PRO A 271 6.15 0.34 -46.15
CA PRO A 271 6.20 1.13 -47.37
C PRO A 271 6.35 0.15 -48.51
N GLU A 272 5.34 0.09 -49.38
CA GLU A 272 5.41 -0.70 -50.60
C GLU A 272 6.70 -0.28 -51.32
N HIS A 273 7.65 -1.21 -51.37
CA HIS A 273 8.87 -1.05 -52.12
C HIS A 273 8.44 -1.10 -53.58
N ASP A 274 8.13 0.07 -54.11
CA ASP A 274 7.67 0.28 -55.48
C ASP A 274 8.81 -0.22 -56.40
N ASN A 275 8.64 -1.44 -56.90
CA ASN A 275 9.50 -2.02 -57.93
C ASN A 275 9.26 -1.23 -59.22
N GLN A 276 9.92 -0.08 -59.34
CA GLN A 276 10.09 0.60 -60.63
C GLN A 276 11.11 -0.17 -61.47
N ASP A 277 10.65 -1.28 -62.04
CA ASP A 277 11.23 -1.81 -63.27
C ASP A 277 10.52 -1.19 -64.48
N ASP A 278 11.34 -0.53 -65.28
CA ASP A 278 11.24 -0.41 -66.73
C ASP A 278 10.15 0.49 -67.35
N TYR A 279 10.50 1.77 -67.54
CA TYR A 279 9.94 2.54 -68.65
C TYR A 279 11.02 3.38 -69.35
N LYS A 280 11.65 2.79 -70.36
CA LYS A 280 12.43 3.53 -71.37
C LYS A 280 11.49 4.15 -72.40
N ALA A 281 11.50 5.48 -72.51
CA ALA A 281 11.14 6.18 -73.74
C ALA A 281 11.97 7.46 -73.89
N ASP A 282 12.82 7.47 -74.91
CA ASP A 282 13.47 8.64 -75.48
C ASP A 282 12.44 9.67 -75.95
N VAL A 283 12.56 10.95 -75.57
CA VAL A 283 12.48 12.12 -76.48
C VAL A 283 13.20 13.32 -75.83
N ASN A 284 14.01 13.97 -76.66
CA ASN A 284 14.95 15.05 -76.41
C ASN A 284 14.31 16.47 -76.54
N VAL A 285 15.04 17.48 -76.05
CA VAL A 285 15.02 18.94 -76.33
C VAL A 285 14.34 19.93 -75.33
N ASN A 286 15.08 20.30 -74.27
CA ASN A 286 15.70 21.62 -73.92
C ASN A 286 14.85 22.95 -73.82
N PRO A 287 15.36 24.06 -73.19
CA PRO A 287 15.36 24.37 -71.74
C PRO A 287 14.90 25.81 -71.38
N VAL A 288 14.36 26.09 -70.17
CA VAL A 288 14.41 27.44 -69.56
C VAL A 288 14.37 27.39 -68.02
N THR A 289 15.54 27.63 -67.42
CA THR A 289 15.88 28.33 -66.14
C THR A 289 14.91 28.37 -64.95
N ASN A 290 15.30 27.74 -63.82
CA ASN A 290 15.91 28.39 -62.64
C ASN A 290 16.30 27.29 -61.60
N GLN A 291 17.58 27.02 -61.29
CA GLN A 291 18.45 27.73 -60.33
C GLN A 291 17.80 27.78 -58.91
N TRP A 292 18.28 27.16 -57.81
CA TRP A 292 19.64 26.84 -57.35
C TRP A 292 19.71 25.60 -56.42
N THR A 293 20.78 24.84 -56.63
CA THR A 293 21.51 23.92 -55.75
C THR A 293 22.13 24.58 -54.50
N MET A 294 22.35 23.82 -53.42
CA MET A 294 23.69 23.43 -52.90
C MET A 294 23.54 22.53 -51.65
N ILE A 295 23.94 21.26 -51.71
CA ILE A 295 25.28 20.68 -51.45
C ILE A 295 25.62 20.58 -49.95
N SER A 296 25.69 19.34 -49.44
CA SER A 296 26.97 18.77 -48.97
C SER A 296 26.90 17.24 -48.93
N ARG A 297 27.69 16.60 -49.80
CA ARG A 297 28.20 15.22 -49.65
C ARG A 297 29.53 15.25 -48.90
N ALA A 298 29.80 14.22 -48.12
CA ALA A 298 31.09 13.54 -48.01
C ALA A 298 30.77 12.11 -47.51
N ASN A 299 30.87 11.07 -48.35
CA ASN A 299 32.07 10.23 -48.62
C ASN A 299 32.54 9.52 -47.33
N GLY A 300 32.79 8.22 -47.23
CA GLY A 300 32.74 6.99 -48.04
C GLY A 300 32.75 5.85 -46.98
N GLU A 301 32.72 4.55 -47.22
CA GLU A 301 33.19 3.70 -48.29
C GLU A 301 32.39 2.38 -48.24
N ALA A 302 32.33 1.70 -49.38
CA ALA A 302 31.69 0.41 -49.53
C ALA A 302 32.60 -0.73 -49.04
N ALA A 303 32.01 -1.72 -48.38
CA ALA A 303 32.49 -3.10 -48.41
C ALA A 303 31.30 -4.06 -48.35
N ASN A 304 30.97 -4.63 -49.50
CA ASN A 304 30.21 -5.87 -49.61
C ASN A 304 30.97 -6.97 -48.88
N ASN A 305 30.27 -7.81 -48.10
CA ASN A 305 30.38 -9.28 -48.18
C ASN A 305 29.29 -9.96 -47.35
N ASN A 306 28.67 -10.96 -47.96
CA ASN A 306 27.81 -11.99 -47.38
C ASN A 306 28.23 -12.42 -45.96
N ALA A 307 27.28 -12.48 -45.02
CA ALA A 307 27.14 -13.60 -44.08
C ALA A 307 25.83 -13.51 -43.28
N ALA A 308 25.08 -14.61 -43.33
CA ALA A 308 24.29 -15.20 -42.25
C ALA A 308 23.36 -14.31 -41.41
N VAL A 309 22.07 -14.57 -41.60
CA VAL A 309 21.05 -14.56 -40.54
C VAL A 309 21.63 -15.20 -39.27
N MET A 310 21.79 -14.41 -38.20
CA MET A 310 22.00 -14.92 -36.85
C MET A 310 21.12 -14.14 -35.86
N ASP A 311 20.08 -14.84 -35.46
CA ASP A 311 19.32 -14.75 -34.21
C ASP A 311 20.21 -14.37 -33.00
N PRO A 312 19.86 -13.35 -32.20
CA PRO A 312 20.57 -13.06 -30.95
C PRO A 312 20.00 -13.90 -29.80
N ALA A 313 20.13 -15.22 -29.92
CA ALA A 313 20.02 -16.15 -28.79
C ALA A 313 21.40 -16.76 -28.55
N VAL A 314 22.31 -16.01 -27.90
CA VAL A 314 23.50 -16.62 -27.31
C VAL A 314 23.09 -17.23 -25.98
N THR A 315 22.62 -18.47 -26.07
CA THR A 315 22.50 -19.42 -24.96
C THR A 315 23.89 -19.82 -24.46
N PRO A 316 24.20 -19.73 -23.16
CA PRO A 316 25.24 -20.55 -22.57
C PRO A 316 24.74 -22.01 -22.57
N SER A 317 25.47 -22.93 -23.22
CA SER A 317 25.11 -24.35 -23.17
C SER A 317 25.45 -24.91 -21.80
N LEU A 318 24.42 -25.13 -20.97
CA LEU A 318 24.40 -26.19 -19.99
C LEU A 318 23.49 -27.28 -20.53
N GLY A 319 23.93 -28.53 -20.42
CA GLY A 319 23.39 -29.68 -21.14
C GLY A 319 21.88 -29.88 -21.00
N ASP A 320 21.32 -30.41 -22.08
CA ASP A 320 20.06 -31.14 -22.19
C ASP A 320 18.83 -30.56 -21.47
N GLY A 321 18.10 -29.73 -22.24
CA GLY A 321 16.66 -29.53 -22.10
C GLY A 321 16.25 -28.46 -21.10
N LEU A 322 16.25 -27.19 -21.51
CA LEU A 322 15.76 -26.11 -20.65
C LEU A 322 14.81 -25.15 -21.38
N LEU A 323 13.66 -24.96 -20.73
CA LEU A 323 12.71 -23.88 -20.93
C LEU A 323 13.47 -22.54 -20.98
N SER A 324 13.17 -21.72 -21.99
CA SER A 324 13.58 -20.32 -22.01
C SER A 324 12.93 -19.62 -20.82
N VAL A 325 13.72 -19.32 -19.79
CA VAL A 325 13.26 -18.52 -18.65
C VAL A 325 13.51 -17.07 -18.99
N ASP A 326 12.44 -16.30 -19.18
CA ASP A 326 12.53 -14.85 -19.26
C ASP A 326 12.96 -14.30 -17.89
N LEU A 327 14.19 -13.78 -17.82
CA LEU A 327 14.77 -13.23 -16.60
C LEU A 327 14.35 -11.79 -16.31
N SER A 328 13.79 -11.08 -17.30
CA SER A 328 13.39 -9.67 -17.14
C SER A 328 12.24 -9.49 -16.14
N LYS A 329 11.37 -10.50 -16.00
CA LYS A 329 10.23 -10.52 -15.06
C LYS A 329 10.62 -10.55 -13.57
N TYR A 330 11.89 -10.81 -13.26
CA TYR A 330 12.41 -10.83 -11.90
C TYR A 330 13.04 -9.50 -11.49
N THR A 331 12.84 -8.46 -12.29
CA THR A 331 13.46 -7.16 -12.10
C THR A 331 12.39 -6.11 -11.82
N GLU A 332 12.61 -5.27 -10.83
CA GLU A 332 11.76 -4.11 -10.54
C GLU A 332 12.59 -2.84 -10.55
N SER A 333 12.05 -1.77 -11.12
CA SER A 333 12.69 -0.45 -11.07
C SER A 333 12.54 0.14 -9.68
N LEU A 334 13.62 0.72 -9.16
CA LEU A 334 13.65 1.34 -7.84
C LEU A 334 14.02 2.81 -7.98
N SER A 335 13.50 3.71 -7.13
CA SER A 335 13.98 5.09 -7.15
C SER A 335 15.42 5.19 -6.62
N THR A 336 16.17 6.21 -7.07
CA THR A 336 17.54 6.43 -6.58
C THR A 336 17.63 6.57 -5.06
N PRO A 337 16.74 7.32 -4.36
CA PRO A 337 16.78 7.39 -2.90
C PRO A 337 16.54 6.04 -2.21
N GLU A 338 15.61 5.23 -2.71
CA GLU A 338 15.33 3.90 -2.16
C GLU A 338 16.52 2.95 -2.35
N ALA A 339 17.16 2.98 -3.53
CA ALA A 339 18.38 2.22 -3.78
C ALA A 339 19.50 2.62 -2.81
N MET A 340 19.69 3.93 -2.58
CA MET A 340 20.67 4.43 -1.59
C MET A 340 20.36 3.93 -0.17
N CYS A 341 19.10 3.90 0.23
CA CYS A 341 18.69 3.36 1.53
C CYS A 341 19.03 1.86 1.66
N ASN A 342 18.79 1.06 0.63
CA ASN A 342 19.13 -0.37 0.63
C ASN A 342 20.65 -0.61 0.76
N PHE A 343 21.45 0.18 0.06
CA PHE A 343 22.92 0.10 0.15
C PHE A 343 23.44 0.56 1.51
N ALA A 344 22.88 1.63 2.07
CA ALA A 344 23.22 2.10 3.41
C ALA A 344 22.88 1.05 4.49
N ALA A 345 21.71 0.40 4.38
CA ALA A 345 21.30 -0.69 5.27
C ALA A 345 22.23 -1.91 5.18
N ALA A 346 22.78 -2.19 3.99
CA ALA A 346 23.75 -3.25 3.76
C ALA A 346 25.20 -2.87 4.15
N GLY A 347 25.46 -1.61 4.51
CA GLY A 347 26.81 -1.12 4.82
C GLY A 347 27.73 -1.05 3.61
N VAL A 348 27.19 -1.03 2.38
CA VAL A 348 27.96 -0.98 1.13
C VAL A 348 28.11 0.46 0.67
N GLN A 349 29.34 0.90 0.42
CA GLN A 349 29.61 2.24 -0.10
C GLN A 349 29.22 2.35 -1.58
N THR A 350 28.53 3.42 -1.94
CA THR A 350 28.15 3.75 -3.32
C THR A 350 29.07 4.83 -3.90
N LEU A 351 28.96 5.11 -5.20
CA LEU A 351 29.78 6.12 -5.90
C LEU A 351 29.13 7.51 -5.93
N GLY A 352 28.15 7.75 -5.04
CA GLY A 352 27.33 8.97 -5.07
C GLY A 352 26.07 8.82 -5.91
N THR A 353 25.42 9.94 -6.19
CA THR A 353 24.17 9.97 -7.00
C THR A 353 24.40 10.53 -8.40
N GLU A 354 25.55 11.14 -8.61
CA GLU A 354 26.05 11.56 -9.89
C GLU A 354 26.24 10.35 -10.84
N ASN A 355 25.81 10.52 -12.09
CA ASN A 355 26.02 9.55 -13.17
C ASN A 355 25.30 8.19 -13.02
N ILE A 356 24.28 8.09 -12.16
CA ILE A 356 23.40 6.92 -12.11
C ILE A 356 22.58 6.83 -13.40
N LYS A 357 22.60 5.65 -14.03
CA LYS A 357 21.89 5.31 -15.28
C LYS A 357 20.70 4.38 -15.07
N GLY A 358 20.62 3.72 -13.92
CA GLY A 358 19.51 2.85 -13.56
C GLY A 358 19.68 2.29 -12.17
N THR A 359 18.56 2.03 -11.51
CA THR A 359 18.47 1.43 -10.19
C THR A 359 17.30 0.46 -10.16
N GLY A 360 17.45 -0.64 -9.44
CA GLY A 360 16.39 -1.63 -9.34
C GLY A 360 16.74 -2.76 -8.39
N THR A 361 15.82 -3.71 -8.30
CA THR A 361 15.98 -4.97 -7.58
C THR A 361 15.90 -6.13 -8.53
N ILE A 362 16.52 -7.24 -8.15
CA ILE A 362 16.44 -8.54 -8.79
C ILE A 362 16.03 -9.53 -7.71
N ASP A 363 14.85 -10.13 -7.83
CA ASP A 363 14.32 -11.09 -6.87
C ASP A 363 14.07 -12.45 -7.54
N PHE A 364 14.90 -13.44 -7.20
CA PHE A 364 14.82 -14.81 -7.71
C PHE A 364 14.05 -15.76 -6.79
N LYS A 365 13.35 -15.26 -5.78
CA LYS A 365 12.70 -16.10 -4.77
C LYS A 365 11.78 -17.14 -5.45
N HIS A 366 12.09 -18.41 -5.19
CA HIS A 366 11.44 -19.61 -5.77
C HIS A 366 11.69 -19.90 -7.25
N ALA A 367 12.47 -19.09 -7.98
CA ALA A 367 12.77 -19.33 -9.40
C ALA A 367 13.72 -20.51 -9.62
N PHE A 368 14.59 -20.80 -8.64
CA PHE A 368 15.66 -21.81 -8.74
C PHE A 368 15.78 -22.70 -7.49
N ASP A 369 14.70 -22.89 -6.73
CA ASP A 369 14.71 -23.71 -5.50
C ASP A 369 15.28 -25.12 -5.78
N GLY A 370 16.40 -25.45 -5.13
CA GLY A 370 17.07 -26.75 -5.26
C GLY A 370 18.04 -26.89 -6.44
N MET A 371 18.34 -25.82 -7.18
CA MET A 371 19.33 -25.83 -8.27
C MET A 371 20.60 -25.07 -7.89
N GLU A 372 21.78 -25.64 -8.17
CA GLU A 372 23.03 -24.87 -8.20
C GLU A 372 23.08 -24.07 -9.50
N VAL A 373 22.69 -22.79 -9.42
CA VAL A 373 22.85 -21.84 -10.51
C VAL A 373 24.10 -21.01 -10.27
N GLY A 374 24.99 -20.97 -11.26
CA GLY A 374 26.16 -20.09 -11.27
C GLY A 374 25.77 -18.63 -11.54
N THR A 375 26.65 -17.86 -12.18
CA THR A 375 26.35 -16.48 -12.56
C THR A 375 25.31 -16.43 -13.68
N LEU A 376 24.25 -15.64 -13.48
CA LEU A 376 23.24 -15.35 -14.50
C LEU A 376 23.43 -13.94 -15.04
N ASN A 377 23.19 -13.75 -16.34
CA ASN A 377 23.15 -12.44 -16.97
C ASN A 377 21.70 -11.96 -17.07
N VAL A 378 21.33 -11.01 -16.22
CA VAL A 378 19.95 -10.51 -16.09
C VAL A 378 19.78 -9.25 -16.93
N PRO A 379 18.91 -9.24 -17.96
CA PRO A 379 18.64 -8.03 -18.73
C PRO A 379 17.80 -7.06 -17.90
N VAL A 380 18.28 -5.82 -17.73
CA VAL A 380 17.55 -4.74 -17.05
C VAL A 380 17.41 -3.52 -17.96
N THR A 381 16.29 -2.81 -17.86
CA THR A 381 16.08 -1.55 -18.60
C THR A 381 16.75 -0.37 -17.87
N ALA A 382 17.55 0.42 -18.58
CA ALA A 382 18.29 1.55 -18.01
C ALA A 382 18.63 2.62 -19.07
N ASP A 383 19.07 3.82 -18.65
CA ASP A 383 19.60 4.86 -19.55
C ASP A 383 21.03 4.52 -20.01
N VAL A 384 21.15 3.47 -20.81
CA VAL A 384 22.42 2.92 -21.32
C VAL A 384 22.47 2.91 -22.85
N LYS A 385 23.68 2.99 -23.42
CA LYS A 385 23.95 3.07 -24.86
C LYS A 385 24.85 1.94 -25.31
N ASN A 386 24.51 1.35 -26.46
CA ASN A 386 25.26 0.26 -27.08
C ASN A 386 26.74 0.64 -27.28
N GLY A 387 27.64 -0.25 -26.90
CA GLY A 387 29.09 -0.08 -26.99
C GLY A 387 29.72 0.69 -25.81
N ILE A 388 28.93 1.19 -24.86
CA ILE A 388 29.45 1.88 -23.67
C ILE A 388 29.56 0.92 -22.49
N THR A 389 30.66 1.00 -21.74
CA THR A 389 30.87 0.25 -20.50
C THR A 389 30.30 0.99 -19.30
N TYR A 390 29.52 0.28 -18.49
CA TYR A 390 28.93 0.78 -17.25
C TYR A 390 29.43 0.00 -16.06
N ARG A 391 29.51 0.66 -14.89
CA ARG A 391 29.82 -0.02 -13.62
C ARG A 391 28.53 -0.35 -12.89
N VAL A 392 28.33 -1.62 -12.59
CA VAL A 392 27.24 -2.10 -11.75
C VAL A 392 27.79 -2.38 -10.36
N ILE A 393 27.08 -1.89 -9.34
CA ILE A 393 27.35 -2.21 -7.94
C ILE A 393 26.09 -2.89 -7.39
N LEU A 394 26.28 -3.98 -6.66
CA LEU A 394 25.24 -4.74 -5.99
C LEU A 394 25.30 -4.50 -4.47
N ASN A 395 24.16 -4.58 -3.79
CA ASN A 395 24.07 -4.32 -2.34
C ASN A 395 24.76 -5.39 -1.47
N ASN A 396 25.20 -6.50 -2.06
CA ASN A 396 26.06 -7.50 -1.42
C ASN A 396 27.56 -7.13 -1.47
N GLY A 397 27.91 -6.02 -2.14
CA GLY A 397 29.28 -5.53 -2.29
C GLY A 397 29.96 -5.92 -3.61
N ASP A 398 29.32 -6.77 -4.43
CA ASP A 398 29.86 -7.16 -5.72
C ASP A 398 29.85 -5.99 -6.71
N THR A 399 30.86 -5.95 -7.57
CA THR A 399 31.01 -4.94 -8.62
C THR A 399 31.40 -5.57 -9.95
N ALA A 400 30.81 -5.07 -11.03
CA ALA A 400 31.08 -5.56 -12.39
C ALA A 400 31.09 -4.40 -13.39
N ASP A 401 32.05 -4.40 -14.31
CA ASP A 401 32.05 -3.50 -15.46
C ASP A 401 31.44 -4.25 -16.66
N VAL A 402 30.33 -3.73 -17.18
CA VAL A 402 29.49 -4.39 -18.19
C VAL A 402 29.37 -3.53 -19.44
N VAL A 403 29.70 -4.10 -20.60
CA VAL A 403 29.50 -3.45 -21.90
C VAL A 403 28.04 -3.61 -22.31
N CYS A 404 27.36 -2.50 -22.59
CA CYS A 404 25.99 -2.51 -23.11
C CYS A 404 26.00 -2.99 -24.57
N SER A 405 25.25 -4.05 -24.86
CA SER A 405 25.13 -4.64 -26.21
C SER A 405 23.92 -4.13 -27.00
N MET A 406 22.99 -3.42 -26.33
CA MET A 406 21.77 -2.89 -26.92
C MET A 406 21.31 -1.63 -26.18
N ASP A 407 20.98 -0.57 -26.92
CA ASP A 407 20.44 0.67 -26.33
C ASP A 407 19.26 0.38 -25.39
N GLY A 408 19.32 0.96 -24.19
CA GLY A 408 18.25 0.86 -23.20
C GLY A 408 18.28 -0.41 -22.32
N VAL A 409 19.13 -1.40 -22.62
CA VAL A 409 19.20 -2.66 -21.85
C VAL A 409 20.65 -3.00 -21.45
N LEU A 410 20.85 -3.34 -20.18
CA LEU A 410 22.14 -3.82 -19.66
C LEU A 410 21.98 -5.23 -19.09
N SER A 411 22.86 -6.15 -19.48
CA SER A 411 22.88 -7.52 -18.95
C SER A 411 23.77 -7.59 -17.71
N ILE A 412 23.16 -7.53 -16.52
CA ILE A 412 23.87 -7.52 -15.24
C ILE A 412 24.28 -8.96 -14.86
N PRO A 413 25.57 -9.24 -14.60
CA PRO A 413 25.99 -10.51 -14.05
C PRO A 413 25.66 -10.58 -12.56
N VAL A 414 24.87 -11.58 -12.16
CA VAL A 414 24.40 -11.77 -10.78
C VAL A 414 24.73 -13.17 -10.30
N ASN A 415 25.31 -13.29 -9.11
CA ASN A 415 25.48 -14.57 -8.44
C ASN A 415 24.19 -14.90 -7.66
N VAL A 416 23.58 -16.05 -7.96
CA VAL A 416 22.23 -16.42 -7.46
C VAL A 416 22.27 -16.95 -6.01
N SER A 417 23.40 -16.82 -5.31
CA SER A 417 23.52 -17.21 -3.91
C SER A 417 22.67 -16.36 -2.95
N GLU A 418 22.17 -15.20 -3.40
CA GLU A 418 21.29 -14.31 -2.64
C GLU A 418 19.99 -14.07 -3.42
N TRP A 419 18.85 -14.16 -2.74
CA TRP A 419 17.55 -14.21 -3.39
C TRP A 419 16.99 -12.83 -3.76
N ALA A 420 17.45 -11.75 -3.12
CA ALA A 420 17.00 -10.39 -3.39
C ALA A 420 18.20 -9.44 -3.40
N ILE A 421 18.53 -8.90 -4.57
CA ILE A 421 19.70 -8.04 -4.79
C ILE A 421 19.23 -6.69 -5.31
N THR A 422 19.75 -5.60 -4.73
CA THR A 422 19.58 -4.24 -5.26
C THR A 422 20.80 -3.89 -6.10
N TYR A 423 20.60 -3.31 -7.27
CA TYR A 423 21.68 -2.86 -8.16
C TYR A 423 21.63 -1.35 -8.43
N ILE A 424 22.80 -0.79 -8.73
CA ILE A 424 22.96 0.57 -9.25
C ILE A 424 23.92 0.54 -10.43
N ILE A 425 23.52 1.16 -11.53
CA ILE A 425 24.31 1.29 -12.76
C ILE A 425 24.88 2.70 -12.82
N TYR A 426 26.20 2.82 -12.97
CA TYR A 426 26.91 4.08 -13.14
C TYR A 426 27.55 4.16 -14.53
N SER A 427 27.54 5.36 -15.11
CA SER A 427 28.45 5.66 -16.21
C SER A 427 29.89 5.79 -15.70
N LEU A 428 30.85 5.28 -16.48
CA LEU A 428 32.28 5.44 -16.20
C LEU A 428 32.81 6.83 -16.57
N ASP A 429 32.02 7.66 -17.23
CA ASP A 429 32.35 9.06 -17.54
C ASP A 429 32.21 9.93 -16.27
N MET A 430 33.07 9.68 -15.28
CA MET A 430 33.16 10.60 -14.15
C MET A 430 33.80 11.90 -14.60
N ASN A 431 33.08 13.02 -14.42
CA ASN A 431 33.66 14.35 -14.44
C ASN A 431 34.84 14.37 -13.43
N PRO A 432 36.07 14.77 -13.81
CA PRO A 432 37.27 14.70 -12.96
C PRO A 432 37.22 15.50 -11.64
N SER A 433 36.09 16.15 -11.34
CA SER A 433 35.84 16.87 -10.09
C SER A 433 35.41 15.98 -8.91
N SER A 434 34.91 14.75 -9.13
CA SER A 434 34.52 13.83 -8.03
C SER A 434 35.72 13.16 -7.33
N VAL A 435 36.86 13.02 -8.02
CA VAL A 435 38.10 12.43 -7.46
C VAL A 435 38.69 13.32 -6.34
N MET A 436 38.39 14.62 -6.32
CA MET A 436 38.87 15.54 -5.27
C MET A 436 38.09 15.47 -3.95
N MET A 437 36.89 14.89 -3.90
CA MET A 437 36.18 14.70 -2.62
C MET A 437 36.70 13.51 -1.82
N GLN A 438 37.21 12.46 -2.48
CA GLN A 438 37.78 11.29 -1.79
C GLN A 438 39.14 11.63 -1.13
N GLN A 439 39.96 12.48 -1.75
CA GLN A 439 41.22 12.95 -1.13
C GLN A 439 41.02 13.89 0.07
N LYS A 440 39.87 14.58 0.18
CA LYS A 440 39.60 15.49 1.31
C LYS A 440 39.14 14.76 2.57
N ALA A 441 38.53 13.58 2.42
CA ALA A 441 38.19 12.70 3.53
C ALA A 441 39.44 12.06 4.16
N ASP A 442 40.42 11.65 3.35
CA ASP A 442 41.67 11.04 3.84
C ASP A 442 42.62 12.04 4.52
N ILE A 443 42.56 13.33 4.18
CA ILE A 443 43.36 14.37 4.86
C ILE A 443 42.81 14.67 6.27
N THR A 444 41.50 14.50 6.50
CA THR A 444 40.89 14.81 7.80
C THR A 444 41.16 13.71 8.85
N ALA A 445 41.45 12.48 8.42
CA ALA A 445 41.79 11.36 9.31
C ALA A 445 43.26 11.38 9.81
N ASN A 446 44.14 12.19 9.21
CA ASN A 446 45.58 12.18 9.54
C ASN A 446 46.03 13.33 10.49
N THR A 447 45.10 14.18 10.94
CA THR A 447 45.39 15.28 11.89
C THR A 447 45.10 14.97 13.36
N THR A 448 44.57 13.79 13.69
CA THR A 448 44.27 13.37 15.08
C THR A 448 45.41 12.60 15.77
N GLY A 449 46.56 12.44 15.10
CA GLY A 449 47.69 11.62 15.58
C GLY A 449 48.87 12.37 16.22
N GLN A 450 48.86 13.71 16.29
CA GLN A 450 49.99 14.47 16.87
C GLN A 450 49.49 15.54 17.84
N ASN A 451 49.26 15.15 19.09
CA ASN A 451 49.61 15.91 20.29
C ASN A 451 49.38 15.05 21.53
N ALA A 452 50.18 13.99 21.64
CA ALA A 452 50.50 13.39 22.93
C ALA A 452 51.67 14.16 23.54
N GLY A 453 51.41 14.87 24.64
CA GLY A 453 52.48 15.43 25.47
C GLY A 453 52.15 16.77 26.09
N LEU A 454 51.43 16.77 27.22
CA LEU A 454 51.83 17.51 28.41
C LEU A 454 51.04 17.06 29.64
N THR A 455 51.83 16.61 30.60
CA THR A 455 51.56 16.04 31.92
C THR A 455 50.77 16.94 32.88
N ALA A 456 49.89 16.26 33.63
CA ALA A 456 49.68 16.34 35.09
C ALA A 456 49.34 17.69 35.76
N MET A 457 48.18 17.76 36.42
CA MET A 457 48.09 18.03 37.87
C MET A 457 46.69 17.72 38.44
N ALA A 458 46.69 17.33 39.72
CA ALA A 458 45.65 16.63 40.49
C ALA A 458 44.42 17.51 40.89
N PRO A 459 43.37 16.94 41.53
CA PRO A 459 42.07 17.57 41.72
C PRO A 459 42.00 18.41 42.99
N MET A 460 41.21 19.49 42.97
CA MET A 460 40.89 20.28 44.16
C MET A 460 39.38 20.28 44.39
N THR A 461 38.98 19.65 45.48
CA THR A 461 37.65 19.65 46.12
C THR A 461 37.28 21.01 46.69
N MET A 462 36.02 21.44 46.55
CA MET A 462 35.20 22.22 47.52
C MET A 462 33.72 21.99 47.11
N SER A 463 32.78 21.42 47.88
CA SER A 463 32.30 21.68 49.24
C SER A 463 31.94 23.14 49.51
N GLY A 464 30.65 23.48 49.42
CA GLY A 464 30.12 24.78 49.83
C GLY A 464 28.59 24.80 49.93
N ASN A 465 28.08 24.43 51.11
CA ASN A 465 26.74 24.73 51.61
C ASN A 465 26.54 26.24 51.89
N ALA A 466 25.33 26.76 51.67
CA ALA A 466 24.58 27.71 52.54
C ALA A 466 23.32 28.20 51.79
N GLN A 467 22.10 27.83 52.18
CA GLN A 467 21.24 28.41 53.22
C GLN A 467 20.57 29.77 52.91
N GLN A 468 19.24 29.67 52.78
CA GLN A 468 18.16 30.45 53.45
C GLN A 468 17.84 31.93 53.12
N GLN A 469 16.53 32.19 53.31
CA GLN A 469 15.79 33.46 53.55
C GLN A 469 15.12 34.06 52.29
N ILE A 470 13.80 34.30 52.19
CA ILE A 470 12.63 34.39 53.10
C ILE A 470 11.42 33.74 52.44
#